data_AF-A0A6P6PKJ2-F1
#
_entry.id   AF-A0A6P6PKJ2-F1
#
_cell.length_a   1.000
_cell.length_b   1.000
_cell.length_c   1.000
_cell.angle_alpha   90.00
_cell.angle_beta   90.00
_cell.angle_gamma   90.00
#
_symmetry.space_group_name_H-M   'P 1'
#
loop_
_entity.id
_entity.type
_entity.pdbx_description
1 polymer ?
#
loop_
_entity_poly.entity_id
_entity_poly.type
_entity_poly.pdbx_seq_one_letter_code
_entity_poly.pdbx_strand_id
1 'polypeptide(L)'
;MEIGLTLMANMGPSVPHIIKLLDWQDDPDYYVMVLERPMLSMSLFSFVKLRQRLEEGIARHLMWQVIHAANICCERGVFHRDIKLENILVNPDTLEVKLIDFGCGMLMKDSTYVTFSGTEMYCPPEFYVDGGYYAKPATVWSLGILLFVMVCGYYPDDKDLQMISKNEWSKSDLSQKCCQMICDCLQPDPQQRLVLEEMQLHDWFPVLRLESLMFASLFFFSYESNLL
;
A
#
# COMPACT_ATOMS: atom_id res chain seq x y z
N MET A 1 10.56 11.21 -15.88
CA MET A 1 9.51 10.17 -15.81
C MET A 1 8.68 10.32 -14.53
N GLU A 2 9.33 10.40 -13.37
CA GLU A 2 8.66 10.54 -12.06
C GLU A 2 7.65 11.69 -11.97
N ILE A 3 8.01 12.92 -12.42
CA ILE A 3 7.10 14.07 -12.44
C ILE A 3 5.80 13.72 -13.18
N GLY A 4 5.90 13.14 -14.37
CA GLY A 4 4.74 12.76 -15.18
C GLY A 4 3.86 11.73 -14.49
N LEU A 5 4.46 10.72 -13.86
CA LEU A 5 3.70 9.71 -13.09
C LEU A 5 3.04 10.31 -11.86
N THR A 6 3.71 11.23 -11.18
CA THR A 6 3.19 11.91 -9.99
C THR A 6 2.04 12.84 -10.37
N LEU A 7 2.15 13.56 -11.50
CA LEU A 7 1.06 14.36 -12.08
C LEU A 7 -0.14 13.46 -12.40
N MET A 8 0.09 12.32 -13.05
CA MET A 8 -0.97 11.37 -13.38
C MET A 8 -1.66 10.82 -12.12
N ALA A 9 -0.87 10.43 -11.11
CA ALA A 9 -1.38 9.97 -9.82
C ALA A 9 -2.17 11.05 -9.08
N ASN A 10 -1.95 12.33 -9.39
CA ASN A 10 -2.67 13.49 -8.83
C ASN A 10 -3.84 14.00 -9.71
N MET A 11 -4.12 13.38 -10.87
CA MET A 11 -5.22 13.81 -11.74
C MET A 11 -6.60 13.53 -11.15
N GLY A 12 -7.56 14.44 -11.36
CA GLY A 12 -8.94 14.27 -10.90
C GLY A 12 -9.14 14.69 -9.44
N PRO A 13 -10.14 14.13 -8.73
CA PRO A 13 -10.39 14.48 -7.33
C PRO A 13 -9.17 14.20 -6.45
N SER A 14 -8.89 15.08 -5.51
CA SER A 14 -7.78 14.88 -4.56
C SER A 14 -8.02 13.62 -3.73
N VAL A 15 -6.97 12.79 -3.58
CA VAL A 15 -7.01 11.56 -2.78
C VAL A 15 -6.13 11.77 -1.55
N PRO A 16 -6.68 11.71 -0.33
CA PRO A 16 -5.90 11.96 0.88
C PRO A 16 -4.69 11.04 1.06
N HIS A 17 -4.70 9.85 0.48
CA HIS A 17 -3.67 8.82 0.69
C HIS A 17 -2.52 8.83 -0.33
N ILE A 18 -2.50 9.76 -1.27
CA ILE A 18 -1.41 9.95 -2.25
C ILE A 18 -0.77 11.31 -1.99
N ILE A 19 0.56 11.38 -2.03
CA ILE A 19 1.27 12.65 -1.86
C ILE A 19 0.93 13.64 -2.99
N LYS A 20 0.56 14.85 -2.59
CA LYS A 20 0.20 15.90 -3.54
C LYS A 20 1.44 16.57 -4.14
N LEU A 21 1.50 16.60 -5.46
CA LEU A 21 2.41 17.47 -6.20
C LEU A 21 1.80 18.88 -6.28
N LEU A 22 2.49 19.86 -5.70
CA LEU A 22 2.05 21.25 -5.65
C LEU A 22 2.61 22.07 -6.81
N ASP A 23 3.88 21.83 -7.15
CA ASP A 23 4.56 22.48 -8.26
C ASP A 23 5.75 21.63 -8.74
N TRP A 24 6.26 21.90 -9.94
CA TRP A 24 7.45 21.24 -10.46
C TRP A 24 8.19 22.14 -11.45
N GLN A 25 9.49 21.91 -11.55
CA GLN A 25 10.37 22.54 -12.53
C GLN A 25 11.27 21.49 -13.16
N ASP A 26 11.48 21.59 -14.47
CA ASP A 26 12.37 20.73 -15.25
C ASP A 26 13.47 21.61 -15.83
N ASP A 27 14.66 21.50 -15.24
CA ASP A 27 15.87 22.21 -15.67
C ASP A 27 16.76 21.24 -16.48
N PRO A 28 17.78 21.72 -17.22
CA PRO A 28 18.59 20.86 -18.08
C PRO A 28 19.30 19.70 -17.38
N ASP A 29 19.72 19.87 -16.12
CA ASP A 29 20.55 18.92 -15.37
C ASP A 29 19.82 18.24 -14.19
N TYR A 30 18.67 18.77 -13.79
CA TYR A 30 17.90 18.28 -12.65
C TYR A 30 16.44 18.71 -12.78
N TYR A 31 15.58 18.08 -11.99
CA TYR A 31 14.21 18.53 -11.82
C TYR A 31 13.93 18.78 -10.35
N VAL A 32 12.99 19.68 -10.09
CA VAL A 32 12.53 20.03 -8.75
C VAL A 32 11.06 19.68 -8.64
N MET A 33 10.67 19.01 -7.57
CA MET A 33 9.28 18.74 -7.23
C MET A 33 8.95 19.38 -5.88
N VAL A 34 7.92 20.22 -5.87
CA VAL A 34 7.35 20.78 -4.65
C VAL A 34 6.18 19.90 -4.24
N LEU A 35 6.35 19.13 -3.18
CA LEU A 35 5.35 18.20 -2.66
C LEU A 35 4.66 18.78 -1.43
N GLU A 36 3.44 18.33 -1.14
CA GLU A 36 2.85 18.56 0.18
C GLU A 36 3.75 17.97 1.27
N ARG A 37 3.70 18.59 2.46
CA ARG A 37 4.42 18.09 3.63
C ARG A 37 3.41 17.71 4.70
N PRO A 38 3.12 16.41 4.87
CA PRO A 38 2.25 15.96 5.96
C PRO A 38 2.86 16.37 7.32
N MET A 39 2.04 16.96 8.19
CA MET A 39 2.50 17.36 9.52
C MET A 39 2.66 16.13 10.42
N LEU A 40 3.71 16.13 11.25
CA LEU A 40 4.02 15.07 12.22
C LEU A 40 4.18 13.66 11.61
N SER A 41 4.45 13.54 10.32
CA SER A 41 4.61 12.22 9.68
C SER A 41 6.01 11.63 9.85
N MET A 42 6.09 10.30 9.84
CA MET A 42 7.32 9.53 9.65
C MET A 42 7.11 8.42 8.60
N SER A 43 8.17 7.78 8.12
CA SER A 43 8.01 6.59 7.29
C SER A 43 7.37 5.45 8.08
N LEU A 44 6.55 4.65 7.41
CA LEU A 44 5.94 3.46 7.99
C LEU A 44 7.02 2.47 8.44
N PHE A 45 8.17 2.44 7.76
CA PHE A 45 9.37 1.72 8.22
C PHE A 45 9.78 2.13 9.64
N SER A 46 9.91 3.44 9.90
CA SER A 46 10.27 3.94 11.23
C SER A 46 9.19 3.62 12.26
N PHE A 47 7.92 3.74 11.87
CA PHE A 47 6.78 3.45 12.73
C PHE A 47 6.71 1.97 13.15
N VAL A 48 6.93 1.03 12.21
CA VAL A 48 7.02 -0.41 12.48
C VAL A 48 8.25 -0.72 13.34
N LYS A 49 9.41 -0.14 12.99
CA LYS A 49 10.67 -0.38 13.73
C LYS A 49 10.58 0.02 15.20
N LEU A 50 9.94 1.15 15.52
CA LEU A 50 9.74 1.61 16.90
C LEU A 50 8.83 0.67 17.72
N ARG A 51 7.93 -0.05 17.04
CA ARG A 51 6.96 -0.97 17.65
C ARG A 51 7.35 -2.45 17.51
N GLN A 52 8.42 -2.75 16.78
CA GLN A 52 8.85 -4.07 16.31
C GLN A 52 7.88 -4.75 15.33
N ARG A 53 6.57 -4.63 15.57
CA ARG A 53 5.47 -5.01 14.69
C ARG A 53 4.23 -4.21 15.06
N LEU A 54 3.20 -4.25 14.23
CA LEU A 54 1.93 -3.56 14.48
C LEU A 54 0.87 -4.52 15.00
N GLU A 55 0.03 -4.00 15.88
CA GLU A 55 -1.23 -4.65 16.21
C GLU A 55 -2.12 -4.73 14.97
N GLU A 56 -2.86 -5.84 14.83
CA GLU A 56 -3.69 -6.09 13.65
C GLU A 56 -4.69 -4.96 13.37
N GLY A 57 -5.24 -4.34 14.41
CA GLY A 57 -6.15 -3.20 14.28
C GLY A 57 -5.52 -1.99 13.58
N ILE A 58 -4.30 -1.65 13.98
CA ILE A 58 -3.52 -0.56 13.38
C ILE A 58 -3.12 -0.94 11.95
N ALA A 59 -2.60 -2.16 11.76
CA ALA A 59 -2.20 -2.64 10.44
C ALA A 59 -3.37 -2.62 9.45
N ARG A 60 -4.57 -3.03 9.88
CA ARG A 60 -5.80 -2.99 9.09
C ARG A 60 -6.16 -1.57 8.67
N HIS A 61 -6.13 -0.62 9.59
CA HIS A 61 -6.47 0.77 9.28
C HIS A 61 -5.51 1.39 8.25
N LEU A 62 -4.20 1.14 8.40
CA LEU A 62 -3.18 1.60 7.47
C LEU A 62 -3.31 0.91 6.10
N MET A 63 -3.47 -0.43 6.08
CA MET A 63 -3.59 -1.18 4.83
C MET A 63 -4.81 -0.77 4.01
N TRP A 64 -5.94 -0.47 4.65
CA TRP A 64 -7.12 0.01 3.93
C TRP A 64 -6.79 1.26 3.09
N GLN A 65 -6.07 2.22 3.69
CA GLN A 65 -5.70 3.46 3.03
C GLN A 65 -4.61 3.26 1.95
N VAL A 66 -3.63 2.38 2.20
CA VAL A 66 -2.57 2.06 1.24
C VAL A 66 -3.13 1.33 0.02
N ILE A 67 -4.03 0.36 0.22
CA ILE A 67 -4.74 -0.34 -0.88
C ILE A 67 -5.55 0.68 -1.69
N HIS A 68 -6.27 1.58 -1.02
CA HIS A 68 -7.00 2.64 -1.71
C HIS A 68 -6.08 3.50 -2.60
N ALA A 69 -4.94 3.96 -2.07
CA ALA A 69 -3.96 4.71 -2.84
C ALA A 69 -3.43 3.92 -4.05
N ALA A 70 -3.07 2.64 -3.84
CA ALA A 70 -2.56 1.78 -4.90
C ALA A 70 -3.58 1.53 -6.02
N ASN A 71 -4.84 1.31 -5.67
CA ASN A 71 -5.93 1.12 -6.62
C ASN A 71 -6.16 2.39 -7.45
N ILE A 72 -6.24 3.55 -6.80
CA ILE A 72 -6.41 4.85 -7.50
C ILE A 72 -5.22 5.14 -8.42
N CYS A 73 -3.99 4.85 -8.02
CA CYS A 73 -2.82 4.97 -8.90
C CYS A 73 -3.02 4.13 -10.18
N CYS A 74 -3.44 2.87 -10.05
CA CYS A 74 -3.69 2.00 -11.19
C CYS A 74 -4.83 2.52 -12.09
N GLU A 75 -5.93 3.00 -11.51
CA GLU A 75 -7.04 3.63 -12.24
C GLU A 75 -6.61 4.89 -12.99
N ARG A 76 -5.65 5.64 -12.45
CA ARG A 76 -5.04 6.82 -13.08
C ARG A 76 -3.92 6.47 -14.07
N GLY A 77 -3.74 5.18 -14.38
CA GLY A 77 -2.76 4.71 -15.36
C GLY A 77 -1.33 4.68 -14.84
N VAL A 78 -1.12 4.67 -13.51
CA VAL A 78 0.19 4.66 -12.86
C VAL A 78 0.43 3.33 -12.15
N PHE A 79 1.47 2.62 -12.57
CA PHE A 79 2.01 1.48 -11.87
C PHE A 79 3.18 1.90 -10.97
N HIS A 80 2.96 1.95 -9.65
CA HIS A 80 3.96 2.46 -8.70
C HIS A 80 5.25 1.62 -8.62
N ARG A 81 5.15 0.29 -8.73
CA ARG A 81 6.24 -0.71 -8.69
C ARG A 81 7.08 -0.82 -7.42
N ASP A 82 7.01 0.15 -6.52
CA ASP A 82 7.83 0.17 -5.31
C ASP A 82 7.03 0.52 -4.04
N ILE A 83 5.87 -0.11 -3.86
CA ILE A 83 5.08 0.02 -2.63
C ILE A 83 5.77 -0.79 -1.53
N LYS A 84 6.27 -0.08 -0.51
CA LYS A 84 7.01 -0.62 0.62
C LYS A 84 6.91 0.30 1.83
N LEU A 85 7.39 -0.17 2.98
CA LEU A 85 7.37 0.57 4.24
C LEU A 85 8.04 1.96 4.17
N GLU A 86 9.08 2.10 3.37
CA GLU A 86 9.84 3.34 3.22
C GLU A 86 9.07 4.39 2.40
N ASN A 87 8.25 3.94 1.44
CA ASN A 87 7.52 4.80 0.50
C ASN A 87 6.09 5.10 0.98
N ILE A 88 5.82 4.87 2.28
CA ILE A 88 4.57 5.22 2.93
C ILE A 88 4.90 6.11 4.12
N LEU A 89 4.38 7.33 4.13
CA LEU A 89 4.38 8.17 5.32
C LEU A 89 3.15 7.87 6.16
N VAL A 90 3.29 7.93 7.48
CA VAL A 90 2.22 7.76 8.45
C VAL A 90 2.32 8.86 9.50
N ASN A 91 1.18 9.48 9.84
CA ASN A 91 1.05 10.29 11.04
C ASN A 91 0.81 9.36 12.25
N PRO A 92 1.68 9.35 13.27
CA PRO A 92 1.60 8.40 14.38
C PRO A 92 0.39 8.63 15.31
N ASP A 93 -0.20 9.83 15.29
CA ASP A 93 -1.34 10.21 16.14
C ASP A 93 -2.67 9.91 15.44
N THR A 94 -2.77 10.22 14.14
CA THR A 94 -4.03 10.05 13.35
C THR A 94 -4.07 8.77 12.53
N LEU A 95 -2.92 8.12 12.32
CA LEU A 95 -2.72 6.99 11.39
C LEU A 95 -3.06 7.31 9.93
N GLU A 96 -3.11 8.59 9.55
CA GLU A 96 -3.24 8.99 8.15
C GLU A 96 -1.99 8.60 7.37
N VAL A 97 -2.19 7.98 6.20
CA VAL A 97 -1.09 7.55 5.32
C VAL A 97 -0.94 8.42 4.08
N LYS A 98 0.27 8.48 3.54
CA LYS A 98 0.58 9.05 2.22
C LYS A 98 1.53 8.13 1.48
N LEU A 99 1.12 7.65 0.30
CA LEU A 99 2.00 7.00 -0.66
C LEU A 99 2.88 8.07 -1.34
N ILE A 100 4.19 7.84 -1.35
CA ILE A 100 5.22 8.73 -1.90
C ILE A 100 6.13 7.98 -2.89
N ASP A 101 6.99 8.73 -3.58
CA ASP A 101 8.09 8.21 -4.41
C ASP A 101 7.64 7.37 -5.61
N PHE A 102 7.36 8.05 -6.72
CA PHE A 102 6.99 7.43 -7.99
C PHE A 102 8.22 7.19 -8.89
N GLY A 103 9.44 7.28 -8.35
CA GLY A 103 10.69 7.20 -9.11
C GLY A 103 10.91 5.84 -9.80
N CYS A 104 10.37 4.77 -9.21
CA CYS A 104 10.42 3.42 -9.77
C CYS A 104 9.22 3.06 -10.65
N GLY A 105 8.23 3.95 -10.74
CA GLY A 105 6.96 3.68 -11.38
C GLY A 105 7.03 3.66 -12.91
N MET A 106 5.95 3.18 -13.53
CA MET A 106 5.75 3.22 -14.99
C MET A 106 4.28 3.46 -15.34
N LEU A 107 4.01 3.75 -16.60
CA LEU A 107 2.63 3.77 -17.11
C LEU A 107 2.04 2.36 -17.08
N MET A 108 0.76 2.27 -16.71
CA MET A 108 -0.03 1.06 -16.82
C MET A 108 -0.13 0.63 -18.28
N LYS A 109 0.00 -0.67 -18.51
CA LYS A 109 -0.24 -1.31 -19.80
C LYS A 109 -0.75 -2.72 -19.57
N ASP A 110 -1.49 -3.23 -20.55
CA ASP A 110 -2.05 -4.60 -20.49
C ASP A 110 -1.02 -5.67 -20.89
N SER A 111 0.15 -5.26 -21.37
CA SER A 111 1.24 -6.17 -21.73
C SER A 111 2.19 -6.42 -20.55
N THR A 112 2.88 -7.56 -20.61
CA THR A 112 3.87 -7.95 -19.60
C THR A 112 4.99 -6.93 -19.44
N TYR A 113 5.41 -6.71 -18.20
CA TYR A 113 6.62 -5.97 -17.85
C TYR A 113 7.80 -6.94 -17.74
N VAL A 114 8.91 -6.64 -18.40
CA VAL A 114 10.11 -7.51 -18.46
C VAL A 114 11.32 -6.91 -17.74
N THR A 115 11.13 -5.79 -17.04
CA THR A 115 12.15 -5.11 -16.25
C THR A 115 11.60 -4.76 -14.89
N PHE A 116 12.41 -4.97 -13.84
CA PHE A 116 12.10 -4.61 -12.47
C PHE A 116 13.10 -3.58 -11.93
N SER A 117 12.66 -2.70 -11.05
CA SER A 117 13.43 -1.54 -10.52
C SER A 117 12.92 -1.10 -9.14
N GLY A 118 12.06 -1.87 -8.49
CA GLY A 118 11.66 -1.64 -7.11
C GLY A 118 12.56 -2.38 -6.12
N THR A 119 12.15 -2.48 -4.87
CA THR A 119 12.85 -3.26 -3.85
C THR A 119 12.66 -4.77 -4.08
N GLU A 120 13.77 -5.51 -4.14
CA GLU A 120 13.83 -6.96 -4.38
C GLU A 120 12.92 -7.79 -3.45
N MET A 121 12.88 -7.48 -2.16
CA MET A 121 12.04 -8.20 -1.18
C MET A 121 10.53 -8.11 -1.47
N TYR A 122 10.09 -7.18 -2.30
CA TYR A 122 8.69 -6.99 -2.71
C TYR A 122 8.43 -7.44 -4.15
N CYS A 123 9.45 -7.98 -4.83
CA CYS A 123 9.36 -8.45 -6.21
C CYS A 123 8.51 -9.73 -6.29
N PRO A 124 7.55 -9.82 -7.21
CA PRO A 124 6.70 -11.00 -7.33
C PRO A 124 7.47 -12.16 -7.98
N PRO A 125 7.18 -13.42 -7.61
CA PRO A 125 8.01 -14.58 -7.97
C PRO A 125 8.02 -14.86 -9.48
N GLU A 126 6.93 -14.57 -10.20
CA GLU A 126 6.81 -14.77 -11.66
C GLU A 126 7.82 -13.93 -12.44
N PHE A 127 8.35 -12.83 -11.89
CA PHE A 127 9.43 -12.11 -12.56
C PHE A 127 10.70 -12.96 -12.68
N TYR A 128 11.03 -13.74 -11.64
CA TYR A 128 12.21 -14.60 -11.65
C TYR A 128 11.98 -15.93 -12.38
N VAL A 129 10.74 -16.41 -12.39
CA VAL A 129 10.38 -17.70 -13.03
C VAL A 129 10.13 -17.52 -14.53
N ASP A 130 9.33 -16.51 -14.91
CA ASP A 130 8.83 -16.30 -16.26
C ASP A 130 9.52 -15.13 -16.99
N GLY A 131 10.32 -14.33 -16.28
CA GLY A 131 10.99 -13.15 -16.84
C GLY A 131 10.03 -11.96 -17.04
N GLY A 132 8.80 -12.05 -16.54
CA GLY A 132 7.84 -10.96 -16.65
C GLY A 132 6.63 -11.08 -15.75
N TYR A 133 5.93 -9.96 -15.58
CA TYR A 133 4.80 -9.84 -14.65
C TYR A 133 3.79 -8.78 -15.13
N TYR A 134 2.61 -8.78 -14.51
CA TYR A 134 1.56 -7.80 -14.77
C TYR A 134 1.41 -6.84 -13.59
N ALA A 135 1.01 -5.59 -13.86
CA ALA A 135 1.00 -4.53 -12.86
C ALA A 135 0.12 -4.84 -11.64
N LYS A 136 -1.15 -5.23 -11.86
CA LYS A 136 -2.09 -5.45 -10.75
C LYS A 136 -1.71 -6.64 -9.86
N PRO A 137 -1.42 -7.85 -10.40
CA PRO A 137 -0.99 -8.97 -9.56
C PRO A 137 0.35 -8.72 -8.84
N ALA A 138 1.25 -7.94 -9.43
CA ALA A 138 2.50 -7.54 -8.77
C ALA A 138 2.26 -6.54 -7.64
N THR A 139 1.38 -5.55 -7.83
CA THR A 139 0.94 -4.64 -6.76
C THR A 139 0.33 -5.41 -5.59
N VAL A 140 -0.54 -6.39 -5.86
CA VAL A 140 -1.16 -7.25 -4.82
C VAL A 140 -0.09 -8.01 -4.04
N TRP A 141 0.91 -8.59 -4.73
CA TRP A 141 2.03 -9.25 -4.08
C TRP A 141 2.79 -8.30 -3.14
N SER A 142 3.18 -7.11 -3.62
CA SER A 142 3.89 -6.13 -2.79
C SER A 142 3.06 -5.69 -1.57
N LEU A 143 1.74 -5.53 -1.72
CA LEU A 143 0.83 -5.24 -0.61
C LEU A 143 0.72 -6.41 0.39
N GLY A 144 0.79 -7.65 -0.09
CA GLY A 144 0.85 -8.85 0.76
C GLY A 144 2.14 -8.91 1.60
N ILE A 145 3.29 -8.64 0.98
CA ILE A 145 4.58 -8.54 1.68
C ILE A 145 4.53 -7.40 2.71
N LEU A 146 4.01 -6.24 2.33
CA LEU A 146 3.85 -5.09 3.21
C LEU A 146 3.02 -5.46 4.45
N LEU A 147 1.84 -6.07 4.27
CA LEU A 147 0.99 -6.52 5.37
C LEU A 147 1.72 -7.52 6.26
N PHE A 148 2.38 -8.54 5.67
CA PHE A 148 3.14 -9.54 6.42
C PHE A 148 4.18 -8.86 7.32
N VAL A 149 5.02 -7.98 6.76
CA VAL A 149 6.08 -7.32 7.51
C VAL A 149 5.51 -6.42 8.61
N MET A 150 4.39 -5.73 8.34
CA MET A 150 3.72 -4.90 9.35
C MET A 150 3.29 -5.71 10.58
N VAL A 151 2.67 -6.89 10.39
CA VAL A 151 2.10 -7.67 11.52
C VAL A 151 3.09 -8.66 12.14
N CYS A 152 4.09 -9.10 11.38
CA CYS A 152 5.09 -10.07 11.83
C CYS A 152 6.38 -9.40 12.31
N GLY A 153 6.75 -8.23 11.77
CA GLY A 153 8.01 -7.54 12.08
C GLY A 153 9.25 -8.08 11.34
N TYR A 154 9.06 -9.02 10.41
CA TYR A 154 10.10 -9.62 9.57
C TYR A 154 9.52 -9.95 8.18
N TYR A 155 10.39 -10.20 7.19
CA TYR A 155 9.99 -10.64 5.85
C TYR A 155 9.68 -12.14 5.84
N PRO A 156 8.69 -12.61 5.07
CA PRO A 156 8.37 -14.03 5.01
C PRO A 156 9.57 -14.83 4.50
N ASP A 157 9.91 -15.92 5.21
CA ASP A 157 10.95 -16.85 4.76
C ASP A 157 10.38 -17.95 3.83
N ASP A 158 11.24 -18.85 3.36
CA ASP A 158 10.81 -19.95 2.49
C ASP A 158 9.72 -20.84 3.12
N LYS A 159 9.72 -21.00 4.45
CA LYS A 159 8.71 -21.81 5.15
C LYS A 159 7.39 -21.07 5.22
N ASP A 160 7.43 -19.77 5.52
CA ASP A 160 6.24 -18.92 5.48
C ASP A 160 5.60 -18.97 4.09
N LEU A 161 6.39 -18.73 3.03
CA LEU A 161 5.91 -18.75 1.64
C LEU A 161 5.37 -20.12 1.23
N GLN A 162 5.99 -21.22 1.67
CA GLN A 162 5.47 -22.57 1.45
C GLN A 162 4.11 -22.79 2.12
N MET A 163 3.92 -22.36 3.37
CA MET A 163 2.63 -22.48 4.06
C MET A 163 1.56 -21.58 3.43
N ILE A 164 1.93 -20.36 3.04
CA ILE A 164 1.06 -19.40 2.34
C ILE A 164 0.56 -20.00 1.02
N SER A 165 1.44 -20.59 0.23
CA SER A 165 1.08 -21.22 -1.06
C SER A 165 0.08 -22.37 -0.93
N LYS A 166 -0.05 -22.96 0.27
CA LYS A 166 -1.00 -24.03 0.58
C LYS A 166 -2.26 -23.54 1.28
N ASN A 167 -2.39 -22.23 1.54
CA ASN A 167 -3.41 -21.65 2.42
C ASN A 167 -3.39 -22.23 3.85
N GLU A 168 -2.21 -22.64 4.32
CA GLU A 168 -2.00 -23.25 5.64
C GLU A 168 -1.30 -22.29 6.62
N TRP A 169 -0.81 -21.14 6.15
CA TRP A 169 -0.13 -20.18 7.00
C TRP A 169 -1.08 -19.56 8.02
N SER A 170 -0.67 -19.59 9.28
CA SER A 170 -1.41 -18.95 10.37
C SER A 170 -0.46 -18.54 11.49
N LYS A 171 -0.87 -17.55 12.27
CA LYS A 171 -0.16 -17.09 13.46
C LYS A 171 -1.15 -16.93 14.60
N SER A 172 -0.83 -17.50 15.77
CA SER A 172 -1.79 -17.61 16.88
C SER A 172 -2.27 -16.27 17.44
N ASP A 173 -1.51 -15.20 17.24
CA ASP A 173 -1.83 -13.84 17.68
C ASP A 173 -2.46 -12.96 16.59
N LEU A 174 -2.80 -13.54 15.44
CA LEU A 174 -3.53 -12.90 14.35
C LEU A 174 -4.89 -13.58 14.14
N SER A 175 -5.86 -12.83 13.66
CA SER A 175 -7.15 -13.40 13.27
C SER A 175 -7.00 -14.27 12.02
N GLN A 176 -7.86 -15.30 11.90
CA GLN A 176 -7.90 -16.14 10.69
C GLN A 176 -8.10 -15.31 9.41
N LYS A 177 -8.86 -14.21 9.52
CA LYS A 177 -9.12 -13.30 8.41
C LYS A 177 -7.86 -12.54 7.98
N CYS A 178 -7.01 -12.14 8.93
CA CYS A 178 -5.71 -11.52 8.61
C CYS A 178 -4.79 -12.52 7.91
N CYS A 179 -4.70 -13.74 8.43
CA CYS A 179 -3.92 -14.81 7.82
C CYS A 179 -4.41 -15.13 6.41
N GLN A 180 -5.73 -15.21 6.21
CA GLN A 180 -6.31 -15.46 4.90
C GLN A 180 -6.00 -14.32 3.92
N MET A 181 -6.08 -13.05 4.34
CA MET A 181 -5.69 -11.92 3.49
C MET A 181 -4.24 -12.04 2.99
N ILE A 182 -3.32 -12.42 3.88
CA ILE A 182 -1.92 -12.66 3.53
C ILE A 182 -1.79 -13.81 2.53
N CYS A 183 -2.47 -14.93 2.78
CA CYS A 183 -2.49 -16.08 1.89
C CYS A 183 -3.03 -15.72 0.49
N ASP A 184 -4.13 -14.99 0.42
CA ASP A 184 -4.78 -14.60 -0.84
C ASP A 184 -3.94 -13.60 -1.63
N CYS A 185 -3.16 -12.73 -0.97
CA CYS A 185 -2.27 -11.79 -1.67
C CYS A 185 -0.99 -12.46 -2.20
N LEU A 186 -0.46 -13.45 -1.48
CA LEU A 186 0.87 -14.03 -1.70
C LEU A 186 0.84 -15.41 -2.37
N GLN A 187 -0.19 -15.69 -3.17
CA GLN A 187 -0.21 -16.87 -4.02
C GLN A 187 0.90 -16.79 -5.09
N PRO A 188 1.70 -17.86 -5.30
CA PRO A 188 2.75 -17.85 -6.33
C PRO A 188 2.21 -17.63 -7.74
N ASP A 189 1.10 -18.29 -8.08
CA ASP A 189 0.39 -18.05 -9.35
C ASP A 189 -0.36 -16.71 -9.28
N PRO A 190 -0.03 -15.71 -10.13
CA PRO A 190 -0.70 -14.42 -10.13
C PRO A 190 -2.21 -14.50 -10.42
N GLN A 191 -2.70 -15.57 -11.04
CA GLN A 191 -4.13 -15.77 -11.31
C GLN A 191 -4.91 -16.25 -10.07
N GLN A 192 -4.22 -16.81 -9.08
CA GLN A 192 -4.81 -17.23 -7.81
C GLN A 192 -4.76 -16.12 -6.74
N ARG A 193 -4.09 -15.00 -7.04
CA ARG A 193 -4.03 -13.86 -6.11
C ARG A 193 -5.37 -13.12 -6.06
N LEU A 194 -5.62 -12.50 -4.91
CA LEU A 194 -6.69 -11.55 -4.73
C LEU A 194 -6.67 -10.46 -5.81
N VAL A 195 -7.83 -10.11 -6.36
CA VAL A 195 -7.94 -9.03 -7.35
C VAL A 195 -7.78 -7.68 -6.65
N LEU A 196 -6.93 -6.80 -7.18
CA LEU A 196 -6.58 -5.51 -6.55
C LEU A 196 -7.82 -4.69 -6.16
N GLU A 197 -8.78 -4.59 -7.07
CA GLU A 197 -10.03 -3.86 -6.90
C GLU A 197 -10.93 -4.45 -5.80
N GLU A 198 -10.80 -5.75 -5.52
CA GLU A 198 -11.60 -6.48 -4.55
C GLU A 198 -10.94 -6.53 -3.17
N MET A 199 -9.68 -6.11 -3.04
CA MET A 199 -8.91 -6.23 -1.79
C MET A 199 -9.60 -5.58 -0.59
N GLN A 200 -10.23 -4.41 -0.77
CA GLN A 200 -10.93 -3.71 0.33
C GLN A 200 -12.26 -4.37 0.72
N LEU A 201 -12.76 -5.32 -0.08
CA LEU A 201 -13.96 -6.12 0.20
C LEU A 201 -13.64 -7.41 0.96
N HIS A 202 -12.36 -7.76 1.10
CA HIS A 202 -11.94 -8.96 1.81
C HIS A 202 -12.43 -8.96 3.26
N ASP A 203 -12.81 -10.13 3.78
CA ASP A 203 -13.43 -10.31 5.11
C ASP A 203 -12.60 -9.81 6.30
N TRP A 204 -11.31 -9.56 6.08
CA TRP A 204 -10.42 -8.92 7.04
C TRP A 204 -10.80 -7.47 7.33
N PHE A 205 -11.36 -6.76 6.36
CA PHE A 205 -11.94 -5.44 6.57
C PHE A 205 -13.38 -5.61 7.05
N PRO A 206 -13.75 -5.05 8.22
CA PRO A 206 -15.13 -5.11 8.67
C PRO A 206 -16.02 -4.36 7.67
N VAL A 207 -17.14 -4.96 7.28
CA VAL A 207 -18.19 -4.26 6.53
C VAL A 207 -18.58 -3.03 7.35
N LEU A 208 -18.37 -1.84 6.79
CA LEU A 208 -18.90 -0.61 7.35
C LEU A 208 -20.42 -0.74 7.34
N ARG A 209 -21.02 -1.17 8.46
CA ARG A 209 -22.45 -0.96 8.66
C ARG A 209 -22.66 0.55 8.68
N LEU A 210 -23.57 1.05 7.86
CA LEU A 210 -23.89 2.48 7.67
C LEU A 210 -24.05 3.28 8.99
N GLU A 211 -24.24 2.62 10.13
CA GLU A 211 -24.27 3.22 11.47
C GLU A 211 -22.92 3.79 11.95
N SER A 212 -21.76 3.24 11.54
CA SER A 212 -20.44 3.72 11.97
C SER A 212 -19.97 4.99 11.25
N LEU A 213 -20.58 5.33 10.11
CA LEU A 213 -20.30 6.59 9.40
C LEU A 213 -20.88 7.82 10.12
N MET A 214 -21.98 7.66 10.87
CA MET A 214 -22.52 8.75 11.69
C MET A 214 -21.61 9.09 12.89
N PHE A 215 -20.91 8.10 13.44
CA PHE A 215 -19.97 8.33 14.54
C PHE A 215 -18.65 8.94 14.08
N ALA A 216 -18.16 8.60 12.88
CA ALA A 216 -16.97 9.22 12.31
C ALA A 216 -17.17 10.74 12.09
N SER A 217 -18.36 11.18 11.65
CA SER A 217 -18.69 12.60 11.55
C SER A 217 -18.85 13.30 12.91
N LEU A 218 -19.36 12.61 13.94
CA LEU A 218 -19.61 13.21 15.25
C LEU A 218 -18.32 13.40 16.07
N PHE A 219 -17.30 12.55 15.89
CA PHE A 219 -15.99 12.78 16.51
C PHE A 219 -15.27 14.01 15.93
N PHE A 220 -15.40 14.28 14.62
CA PHE A 220 -14.86 15.49 14.01
C PHE A 220 -15.56 16.77 14.50
N PHE A 221 -16.89 16.76 14.68
CA PHE A 221 -17.61 17.95 15.19
C PHE A 221 -17.43 18.20 16.70
N SER A 222 -17.18 17.15 17.50
CA SER A 222 -16.95 17.32 18.94
C SER A 222 -15.61 17.99 19.29
N TYR A 223 -14.63 17.97 18.38
CA TYR A 223 -13.32 18.59 18.59
C TYR A 223 -13.30 20.09 18.20
N GLU A 224 -14.11 20.51 17.23
CA GLU A 224 -14.24 21.95 16.88
C GLU A 224 -15.09 22.75 17.88
N SER A 225 -15.91 22.07 18.70
CA SER A 225 -16.82 22.74 19.65
C SER A 225 -16.17 23.13 20.98
N ASN A 226 -14.91 22.73 21.23
CA ASN A 226 -14.18 23.00 22.49
C ASN A 226 -13.04 24.02 22.32
N LEU A 227 -13.02 24.77 21.21
CA LEU A 227 -12.03 25.81 20.90
C LEU A 227 -12.68 27.18 20.59
N LEU A 228 -13.75 27.51 21.30
CA LEU A 228 -14.30 28.87 21.41
C LEU A 228 -14.58 29.22 22.87
#